data_AF-A0A2K3JNX1-F1
#
_entry.id   AF-A0A2K3JNX1-F1
#
_cell.length_a   1.000
_cell.length_b   1.000
_cell.length_c   1.000
_cell.angle_alpha   90.00
_cell.angle_beta   90.00
_cell.angle_gamma   90.00
#
_symmetry.space_group_name_H-M   'P 1'
#
loop_
_entity.id
_entity.type
_entity.pdbx_description
1 polymer ?
#
loop_
_entity_poly.entity_id
_entity_poly.type
_entity_poly.pdbx_seq_one_letter_code
_entity_poly.pdbx_strand_id
1 'polypeptide(L)'
;MAVENENAEIVKARIDKRNYKRIVLRNSLQVLLISDPDTDKCAASMSVGVGYFSDPAGLEGLAHFLEHMLFYASEKYPEEDSYSKYITEVL
;
A
#
# COMPACT_ATOMS: atom_id res chain seq x y z
N MET A 1 -8.63 -14.26 -4.65
CA MET A 1 -9.26 -13.74 -5.89
C MET A 1 -10.29 -12.67 -5.52
N ALA A 2 -10.20 -11.49 -6.12
CA ALA A 2 -11.08 -10.33 -5.87
C ALA A 2 -12.57 -10.68 -6.06
N VAL A 3 -13.46 -10.03 -5.31
CA VAL A 3 -14.89 -10.42 -5.23
C VAL A 3 -15.77 -9.54 -6.09
N GLU A 4 -15.40 -8.27 -6.28
CA GLU A 4 -16.17 -7.34 -7.13
C GLU A 4 -15.24 -6.56 -8.09
N ASN A 5 -15.57 -6.63 -9.38
CA ASN A 5 -15.12 -5.66 -10.37
C ASN A 5 -16.18 -4.56 -10.41
N GLU A 6 -16.02 -3.51 -9.62
CA GLU A 6 -16.74 -2.27 -9.91
C GLU A 6 -16.10 -1.65 -11.16
N ASN A 7 -16.77 -1.78 -12.30
CA ASN A 7 -16.43 -1.04 -13.53
C ASN A 7 -16.80 0.45 -13.37
N ALA A 8 -16.31 1.08 -12.30
CA ALA A 8 -16.36 2.52 -12.15
C ALA A 8 -15.35 3.12 -13.14
N GLU A 9 -15.84 3.95 -14.06
CA GLU A 9 -14.98 4.65 -15.00
C GLU A 9 -14.08 5.63 -14.23
N ILE A 10 -12.77 5.40 -14.29
CA ILE A 10 -11.79 6.24 -13.61
C ILE A 10 -11.50 7.43 -14.51
N VAL A 11 -11.92 8.61 -14.05
CA VAL A 11 -11.67 9.87 -14.75
C VAL A 11 -10.16 10.13 -14.80
N LYS A 12 -9.62 10.28 -16.01
CA LYS A 12 -8.21 10.58 -16.25
C LYS A 12 -8.04 11.73 -17.24
N ALA A 13 -6.87 12.36 -17.22
CA ALA A 13 -6.53 13.37 -18.21
C ALA A 13 -6.40 12.76 -19.61
N ARG A 14 -6.73 13.53 -20.66
CA ARG A 14 -6.64 13.04 -22.06
C ARG A 14 -5.25 12.60 -22.48
N ILE A 15 -4.21 13.19 -21.87
CA ILE A 15 -2.81 12.86 -22.16
C ILE A 15 -2.30 11.66 -21.35
N ASP A 16 -3.10 11.17 -20.39
CA ASP A 16 -2.73 10.05 -19.54
C ASP A 16 -2.93 8.70 -20.25
N LYS A 17 -1.80 8.10 -20.65
CA LYS A 17 -1.76 6.83 -21.37
C LYS A 17 -1.93 5.61 -20.48
N ARG A 18 -1.90 5.77 -19.15
CA ARG A 18 -1.95 4.65 -18.19
C ARG A 18 -3.34 4.02 -18.15
N ASN A 19 -3.37 2.74 -17.82
CA ASN A 19 -4.60 1.98 -17.63
C ASN A 19 -4.89 1.84 -16.14
N TYR A 20 -6.13 2.06 -15.75
CA TYR A 20 -6.55 2.05 -14.35
C TYR A 20 -7.65 1.03 -14.14
N LYS A 21 -7.61 0.34 -13.00
CA LYS A 21 -8.66 -0.58 -12.58
C LYS A 21 -8.86 -0.52 -11.08
N ARG A 22 -10.10 -0.29 -10.62
CA ARG A 22 -10.46 -0.44 -9.21
C ARG A 22 -10.97 -1.86 -8.96
N ILE A 23 -10.54 -2.47 -7.87
CA ILE A 23 -11.05 -3.75 -7.38
C ILE A 23 -11.31 -3.69 -5.88
N VAL A 24 -12.24 -4.52 -5.40
CA VAL A 24 -12.45 -4.75 -3.98
C VAL A 24 -12.12 -6.21 -3.67
N LEU A 25 -11.20 -6.41 -2.72
CA LEU A 25 -10.78 -7.73 -2.26
C LEU A 25 -11.81 -8.34 -1.31
N ARG A 26 -11.70 -9.64 -1.04
CA ARG A 26 -12.65 -10.35 -0.15
C ARG A 26 -12.70 -9.79 1.27
N ASN A 27 -11.60 -9.22 1.73
CA ASN A 27 -11.47 -8.56 3.03
C ASN A 27 -11.89 -7.08 2.97
N SER A 28 -12.61 -6.67 1.93
CA SER A 28 -13.09 -5.30 1.69
C SER A 28 -11.99 -4.26 1.43
N LEU A 29 -10.72 -4.68 1.27
CA LEU A 29 -9.66 -3.76 0.89
C LEU A 29 -9.90 -3.24 -0.54
N GLN A 30 -9.96 -1.93 -0.68
CA GLN A 30 -10.11 -1.25 -1.95
C GLN A 30 -8.72 -1.05 -2.57
N VAL A 31 -8.55 -1.43 -3.83
CA VAL A 31 -7.27 -1.36 -4.52
C VAL A 31 -7.44 -0.64 -5.86
N LEU A 32 -6.53 0.29 -6.13
CA LEU A 32 -6.37 0.92 -7.43
C LEU A 32 -5.14 0.33 -8.13
N LEU A 33 -5.37 -0.40 -9.22
CA LEU A 33 -4.32 -0.92 -10.08
C LEU A 33 -4.02 0.09 -11.17
N ILE A 34 -2.75 0.38 -11.38
CA ILE A 34 -2.24 1.29 -12.42
C ILE A 34 -1.25 0.49 -13.27
N SER A 35 -1.54 0.38 -14.57
CA SER A 35 -0.66 -0.25 -15.54
C SER A 35 -0.05 0.82 -16.44
N ASP A 36 1.28 0.90 -16.34
CA ASP A 36 2.12 1.77 -17.14
C ASP A 36 3.24 0.91 -17.77
N PRO A 37 3.12 0.49 -19.03
CA PRO A 37 4.13 -0.34 -19.69
C PRO A 37 5.48 0.36 -19.89
N ASP A 38 5.50 1.69 -19.84
CA ASP A 38 6.68 2.51 -20.11
C ASP A 38 7.44 2.89 -18.81
N THR A 39 7.00 2.41 -17.64
CA THR A 39 7.62 2.77 -16.36
C THR A 39 8.91 2.00 -16.10
N ASP A 40 9.97 2.73 -15.75
CA ASP A 40 11.25 2.13 -15.32
C ASP A 40 11.19 1.60 -13.87
N LYS A 41 10.22 2.08 -13.08
CA LYS A 41 10.06 1.72 -11.67
C LYS A 41 8.62 1.39 -11.33
N CYS A 42 8.45 0.37 -10.51
CA CYS A 42 7.16 0.02 -9.92
C CYS A 42 7.01 0.67 -8.54
N ALA A 43 5.77 0.92 -8.14
CA ALA A 43 5.46 1.44 -6.82
C ALA A 43 4.17 0.81 -6.28
N ALA A 44 4.09 0.73 -4.95
CA ALA A 44 2.88 0.35 -4.23
C ALA A 44 2.72 1.29 -3.02
N SER A 45 1.48 1.55 -2.64
CA SER A 45 1.16 2.29 -1.41
C SER A 45 -0.09 1.72 -0.77
N MET A 46 -0.16 1.79 0.55
CA MET A 46 -1.31 1.37 1.34
C MET A 46 -1.58 2.44 2.40
N SER A 47 -2.85 2.79 2.58
CA SER A 47 -3.29 3.70 3.64
C SER A 47 -4.25 2.97 4.55
N VAL A 48 -4.10 3.20 5.86
CA VAL A 48 -5.00 2.70 6.89
C VAL A 48 -5.70 3.92 7.50
N GLY A 49 -7.03 3.86 7.64
CA GLY A 49 -7.85 4.97 8.12
C GLY A 49 -7.76 5.27 9.62
N VAL A 50 -6.58 5.08 10.23
CA VAL A 50 -6.28 5.35 11.64
C VAL A 50 -4.92 6.05 11.74
N GLY A 51 -4.65 6.72 12.85
CA GLY A 51 -3.39 7.44 13.07
C GLY A 51 -3.28 7.93 14.51
N TYR A 52 -2.45 8.95 14.75
CA TYR A 52 -2.18 9.45 16.11
C TYR A 52 -3.43 9.92 16.88
N PHE A 53 -4.48 10.37 16.18
CA PHE A 53 -5.77 10.70 16.82
C PHE A 53 -6.47 9.49 17.46
N SER A 54 -6.02 8.28 17.14
CA SER A 54 -6.49 7.02 17.70
C SER A 54 -5.52 6.45 18.76
N ASP A 55 -4.48 7.20 19.13
CA ASP A 55 -3.55 6.77 20.18
C ASP A 55 -4.31 6.63 21.52
N PRO A 56 -4.13 5.51 22.25
CA PRO A 56 -4.71 5.36 23.58
C PRO A 56 -4.17 6.43 24.55
N ALA A 57 -4.99 6.82 25.53
CA ALA A 57 -4.57 7.75 26.57
C ALA A 57 -3.34 7.22 27.32
N GLY A 58 -2.29 8.04 27.44
CA GLY A 58 -1.02 7.66 28.07
C GLY A 58 -0.09 6.82 27.19
N LEU A 59 -0.42 6.62 25.91
CA LEU A 59 0.41 5.98 24.90
C LEU A 59 0.50 6.85 23.64
N GLU A 60 0.75 8.15 23.84
CA GLU A 60 0.93 9.10 22.75
C GLU A 60 2.12 8.71 21.85
N GLY A 61 1.90 8.68 20.54
CA GLY A 61 2.89 8.25 19.56
C GLY A 61 2.85 6.76 19.23
N LEU A 62 1.90 5.99 19.76
CA LEU A 62 1.80 4.54 19.48
C LEU A 62 1.57 4.24 18.00
N ALA A 63 0.71 4.99 17.31
CA ALA A 63 0.48 4.80 15.87
C ALA A 63 1.77 5.03 15.05
N HIS A 64 2.54 6.06 15.41
CA HIS A 64 3.83 6.35 14.78
C HIS A 64 4.87 5.28 15.13
N PHE A 65 4.92 4.83 16.38
CA PHE A 65 5.81 3.74 16.77
C PHE A 65 5.49 2.45 16.01
N LEU A 66 4.20 2.13 15.84
CA LEU A 66 3.76 0.99 15.05
C LEU A 66 4.21 1.11 13.58
N GLU A 67 4.12 2.30 12.98
CA GLU A 67 4.62 2.55 11.62
C GLU A 67 6.09 2.15 11.47
N HIS A 68 6.96 2.55 12.40
CA HIS A 68 8.38 2.14 12.39
C HIS A 68 8.52 0.62 12.51
N MET A 69 7.78 0.00 13.42
CA MET A 69 7.87 -1.44 13.68
C MET A 69 7.41 -2.29 12.49
N LEU A 70 6.57 -1.78 11.59
CA LEU A 70 6.14 -2.51 10.39
C LEU A 70 7.29 -2.78 9.40
N PHE A 71 8.36 -1.98 9.44
CA PHE A 71 9.54 -2.17 8.57
C PHE A 71 10.63 -3.03 9.21
N TYR A 72 10.47 -3.38 10.49
CA TYR A 72 11.47 -4.15 11.22
C TYR A 72 11.47 -5.62 10.81
N ALA A 73 10.34 -6.33 10.97
CA ALA A 73 10.20 -7.74 10.61
C ALA A 73 8.72 -8.16 10.51
N SER A 74 8.47 -9.32 9.90
CA SER A 74 7.15 -9.96 9.86
C SER A 74 7.25 -11.47 10.05
N GLU A 75 6.14 -12.16 10.33
CA GLU A 75 6.14 -13.62 10.47
C GLU A 75 6.70 -14.33 9.22
N LYS A 76 6.38 -13.83 8.02
CA LYS A 76 6.86 -14.41 6.75
C LYS A 76 8.31 -14.03 6.44
N TYR A 77 8.75 -12.86 6.87
CA TYR A 77 10.11 -12.33 6.68
C TYR A 77 10.65 -11.88 8.04
N PRO A 78 11.16 -12.82 8.86
CA PRO A 78 11.55 -12.54 10.25
C PRO A 78 12.93 -11.88 10.38
N GLU A 79 13.72 -11.87 9.30
CA GLU A 79 15.01 -11.17 9.30
C GLU A 79 14.80 -9.66 9.37
N GLU A 80 15.46 -9.05 10.35
CA GLU A 80 15.45 -7.61 10.58
C GLU A 80 15.96 -6.85 9.35
N ASP A 81 15.29 -5.74 9.03
CA ASP A 81 15.59 -4.87 7.90
C ASP A 81 15.56 -5.54 6.52
N SER A 82 15.05 -6.77 6.42
CA SER A 82 15.01 -7.52 5.15
C SER A 82 14.24 -6.79 4.06
N TYR A 83 13.16 -6.10 4.41
CA TYR A 83 12.41 -5.25 3.48
C TYR A 83 13.25 -4.08 2.97
N SER A 84 13.90 -3.34 3.88
CA SER A 84 14.72 -2.17 3.52
C SER A 84 15.90 -2.54 2.62
N LYS A 85 16.56 -3.67 2.91
CA LYS A 85 17.61 -4.23 2.05
C LYS A 85 17.06 -4.57 0.67
N TYR A 86 15.91 -5.25 0.60
CA TYR A 86 15.29 -5.62 -0.68
C TYR A 86 14.96 -4.39 -1.55
N ILE A 87 14.38 -3.34 -0.96
CA ILE A 87 14.05 -2.10 -1.69
C ILE A 87 15.31 -1.37 -2.19
N THR A 88 16.44 -1.48 -1.48
CA THR A 88 17.67 -0.73 -1.79
C THR A 88 18.61 -1.49 -2.73
N GLU A 89 18.67 -2.81 -2.60
CA GLU A 89 19.68 -3.65 -3.25
C GLU A 89 19.15 -4.45 -4.44
N VAL A 90 17.84 -4.75 -4.47
CA VAL A 90 17.24 -5.65 -5.47
C VAL A 90 16.31 -4.93 -6.43
N LEU A 91 15.56 -3.94 -5.94
CA LEU A 91 14.72 -3.03 -6.72
C LEU A 91 15.51 -1.80 -7.19
#